data_AF-A0A1Y2T4Z2-F1
#
_entry.id   AF-A0A1Y2T4Z2-F1
#
_cell.length_a   1.000
_cell.length_b   1.000
_cell.length_c   1.000
_cell.angle_alpha   90.00
_cell.angle_beta   90.00
_cell.angle_gamma   90.00
#
_symmetry.space_group_name_H-M   'P 1'
#
loop_
_entity.id
_entity.type
_entity.pdbx_description
1 polymer ?
#
loop_
_entity_poly.entity_id
_entity_poly.type
_entity_poly.pdbx_seq_one_letter_code
_entity_poly.pdbx_strand_id
1 'polypeptide(L)'
;MRQTLRWAAVDSTETEELVLQTEGGGIVADAVVSGVQGGDGTDVTYHLELDPRWQVLRLSVTEGDREVDLTRDSRGTWRDAGGAVLPELQGCADVDISVTPFTNTLPIRRLQLAEGESAEIRVAYVQVPGLVLRPVRQRYTNLGGGRY
;
A
#
# COMPACT_ATOMS: atom_id res chain seq x y z
N MET A 1 -2.81 -19.92 0.63
CA MET A 1 -4.23 -19.48 0.70
C MET A 1 -4.40 -18.33 -0.27
N ARG A 2 -5.50 -18.32 -1.03
CA ARG A 2 -5.87 -17.23 -1.94
C ARG A 2 -7.26 -16.72 -1.58
N GLN A 3 -7.43 -15.41 -1.51
CA GLN A 3 -8.70 -14.73 -1.23
C GLN A 3 -8.93 -13.62 -2.25
N THR A 4 -10.20 -13.36 -2.56
CA THR A 4 -10.62 -12.19 -3.35
C THR A 4 -11.46 -11.29 -2.46
N LEU A 5 -11.06 -10.02 -2.37
CA LEU A 5 -11.71 -8.97 -1.59
C LEU A 5 -12.22 -7.91 -2.55
N ARG A 6 -13.35 -7.30 -2.22
CA ARG A 6 -13.93 -6.21 -3.01
C ARG A 6 -14.38 -5.09 -2.12
N TRP A 7 -14.09 -3.86 -2.54
CA TRP A 7 -14.57 -2.65 -1.91
C TRP A 7 -15.30 -1.78 -2.91
N ALA A 8 -16.27 -1.03 -2.42
CA ALA A 8 -16.90 0.08 -3.12
C ALA A 8 -16.77 1.30 -2.24
N ALA A 9 -16.38 2.43 -2.83
CA ALA A 9 -16.36 3.70 -2.14
C ALA A 9 -17.77 4.09 -1.68
N VAL A 10 -17.85 4.79 -0.54
CA VAL A 10 -19.15 5.19 0.05
C VAL A 10 -19.75 6.37 -0.71
N ASP A 11 -18.91 7.33 -1.10
CA ASP A 11 -19.33 8.61 -1.67
C ASP A 11 -18.87 8.82 -3.14
N SER A 12 -18.29 7.78 -3.76
CA SER A 12 -17.83 7.82 -5.16
C SER A 12 -18.23 6.53 -5.89
N THR A 13 -17.94 6.47 -7.19
CA THR A 13 -18.19 5.30 -8.03
C THR A 13 -17.01 4.31 -8.03
N GLU A 14 -15.97 4.58 -7.25
CA GLU A 14 -14.75 3.78 -7.24
C GLU A 14 -15.01 2.40 -6.66
N THR A 15 -14.49 1.38 -7.34
CA THR A 15 -14.55 0.00 -6.88
C THR A 15 -13.17 -0.61 -6.94
N GLU A 16 -12.85 -1.46 -5.97
CA GLU A 16 -11.61 -2.22 -5.94
C GLU A 16 -11.92 -3.72 -5.93
N GLU A 17 -11.20 -4.47 -6.75
CA GLU A 17 -11.07 -5.92 -6.63
C GLU A 17 -9.61 -6.26 -6.34
N LEU A 18 -9.37 -6.94 -5.21
CA LEU A 18 -8.05 -7.37 -4.77
C LEU A 18 -8.00 -8.88 -4.63
N VAL A 19 -6.90 -9.48 -5.09
CA VAL A 19 -6.53 -10.88 -4.86
C VAL A 19 -5.37 -10.91 -3.88
N LEU A 20 -5.62 -11.44 -2.68
CA LEU A 20 -4.61 -11.66 -1.65
C LEU A 20 -4.14 -13.11 -1.68
N GLN A 21 -2.83 -13.32 -1.74
CA GLN A 21 -2.20 -14.63 -1.68
C GLN A 21 -1.22 -14.68 -0.51
N THR A 22 -1.34 -15.70 0.35
CA THR A 22 -0.43 -15.93 1.48
C THR A 22 0.05 -17.38 1.39
N GLU A 23 1.21 -17.60 0.76
CA GLU A 23 1.81 -18.92 0.53
C GLU A 23 3.33 -18.87 0.66
N GLY A 24 3.95 -19.95 1.16
CA GLY A 24 5.41 -20.07 1.23
C GLY A 24 6.13 -19.03 2.11
N GLY A 25 5.41 -18.30 2.97
CA GLY A 25 5.95 -17.21 3.78
C GLY A 25 5.96 -15.84 3.10
N GLY A 26 5.55 -15.75 1.83
CA GLY A 26 5.30 -14.47 1.15
C GLY A 26 3.83 -14.07 1.22
N ILE A 27 3.59 -12.76 1.12
CA ILE A 27 2.25 -12.20 0.94
C ILE A 27 2.26 -11.39 -0.35
N VAL A 28 1.33 -11.67 -1.25
CA VAL A 28 1.16 -10.93 -2.50
C VAL A 28 -0.25 -10.37 -2.57
N ALA A 29 -0.38 -9.10 -2.94
CA ALA A 29 -1.66 -8.47 -3.20
C ALA A 29 -1.64 -7.83 -4.59
N ASP A 30 -2.52 -8.32 -5.46
CA ASP A 30 -2.79 -7.77 -6.78
C ASP A 30 -4.17 -7.12 -6.75
N ALA A 31 -4.32 -5.90 -7.25
CA ALA A 31 -5.62 -5.26 -7.30
C ALA A 31 -5.83 -4.40 -8.53
N VAL A 32 -7.10 -4.21 -8.86
CA VAL A 32 -7.60 -3.26 -9.84
C VAL A 32 -8.58 -2.33 -9.13
N VAL A 33 -8.36 -1.03 -9.26
CA VAL A 33 -9.25 0.03 -8.81
C VAL A 33 -9.83 0.73 -10.04
N SER A 34 -11.13 0.62 -10.22
CA SER A 34 -11.84 1.18 -11.36
C SER A 34 -12.64 2.42 -10.98
N GLY A 35 -12.83 3.34 -11.93
CA GLY A 35 -13.67 4.52 -11.74
C GLY A 35 -13.03 5.66 -10.95
N VAL A 36 -11.69 5.69 -10.88
CA VAL A 36 -10.92 6.71 -10.17
C VAL A 36 -11.23 8.11 -10.71
N GLN A 37 -11.68 9.01 -9.83
CA GLN A 37 -12.06 10.37 -10.22
C GLN A 37 -10.85 11.28 -10.44
N GLY A 38 -10.93 12.15 -11.45
CA GLY A 38 -9.87 13.11 -11.78
C GLY A 38 -8.65 12.52 -12.50
N GLY A 39 -8.63 11.20 -12.72
CA GLY A 39 -7.69 10.53 -13.61
C GLY A 39 -8.04 10.70 -15.09
N ASP A 40 -7.32 9.99 -15.95
CA ASP A 40 -7.56 9.96 -17.40
C ASP A 40 -8.68 9.00 -17.82
N GLY A 41 -9.36 8.39 -16.84
CA GLY A 41 -10.43 7.41 -17.05
C GLY A 41 -9.92 5.96 -17.17
N THR A 42 -8.61 5.73 -16.98
CA THR A 42 -8.04 4.38 -16.89
C THR A 42 -8.17 3.80 -15.49
N ASP A 43 -8.21 2.47 -15.43
CA ASP A 43 -8.15 1.76 -14.16
C ASP A 43 -6.74 1.84 -13.57
N VAL A 44 -6.67 1.91 -12.25
CA VAL A 44 -5.41 1.88 -11.51
C VAL A 44 -5.17 0.46 -11.06
N THR A 45 -4.02 -0.11 -11.41
CA THR A 45 -3.61 -1.43 -10.95
C THR A 45 -2.46 -1.31 -9.98
N TYR A 46 -2.41 -2.19 -8.99
CA TYR A 46 -1.23 -2.28 -8.15
C TYR A 46 -0.87 -3.72 -7.80
N HIS A 47 0.42 -3.92 -7.57
CA HIS A 47 1.04 -5.15 -7.14
C HIS A 47 1.90 -4.88 -5.90
N LEU A 48 1.70 -5.67 -4.86
CA LEU A 48 2.47 -5.62 -3.63
C LEU A 48 3.06 -6.99 -3.31
N GLU A 49 4.35 -7.02 -3.02
CA GLU A 49 5.01 -8.16 -2.39
C GLU A 49 5.42 -7.76 -0.97
N LEU A 50 5.05 -8.58 0.02
CA LEU A 50 5.36 -8.37 1.42
C LEU A 50 6.08 -9.58 2.01
N ASP A 51 6.89 -9.30 3.03
CA ASP A 51 7.49 -10.33 3.88
C ASP A 51 6.43 -10.93 4.86
N PRO A 52 6.76 -12.02 5.58
CA PRO A 52 5.82 -12.61 6.54
C PRO A 52 5.44 -11.69 7.72
N ARG A 53 6.15 -10.56 7.90
CA ARG A 53 5.91 -9.54 8.92
C ARG A 53 5.14 -8.34 8.36
N TRP A 54 4.56 -8.47 7.17
CA TRP A 54 3.78 -7.43 6.49
C TRP A 54 4.60 -6.18 6.11
N GLN A 55 5.93 -6.29 5.99
CA GLN A 55 6.76 -5.22 5.44
C GLN A 55 6.80 -5.30 3.93
N VAL A 56 6.77 -4.16 3.26
CA VAL A 56 6.79 -4.12 1.79
C VAL A 56 8.19 -4.46 1.27
N LEU A 57 8.24 -5.34 0.28
CA LEU A 57 9.43 -5.73 -0.48
C LEU A 57 9.38 -5.15 -1.89
N ARG A 58 8.20 -5.12 -2.51
CA ARG A 58 7.97 -4.54 -3.83
C ARG A 58 6.62 -3.85 -3.90
N LEU A 59 6.57 -2.76 -4.66
CA LEU A 59 5.36 -2.04 -5.04
C LEU A 59 5.43 -1.73 -6.54
N SER A 60 4.42 -2.08 -7.31
CA SER A 60 4.13 -1.47 -8.61
C SER A 60 2.73 -0.87 -8.57
N VAL A 61 2.56 0.38 -9.03
CA VAL A 61 1.27 1.04 -9.24
C VAL A 61 1.26 1.59 -10.65
N THR A 62 0.26 1.23 -11.45
CA THR A 62 0.08 1.71 -12.82
C THR A 62 -1.22 2.50 -12.95
N GLU A 63 -1.14 3.65 -13.61
CA GLU A 63 -2.27 4.50 -14.00
C GLU A 63 -2.04 4.92 -15.47
N GLY A 64 -2.81 4.37 -16.40
CA GLY A 64 -2.62 4.63 -17.82
C GLY A 64 -1.22 4.26 -18.31
N ASP A 65 -0.45 5.26 -18.75
CA ASP A 65 0.94 5.14 -19.20
C ASP A 65 1.98 5.43 -18.10
N ARG A 66 1.53 5.75 -16.88
CA ARG A 66 2.39 6.08 -15.73
C ARG A 66 2.55 4.88 -14.83
N GLU A 67 3.75 4.74 -14.27
CA GLU A 67 4.05 3.69 -13.31
C GLU A 67 4.95 4.21 -12.18
N VAL A 68 4.70 3.72 -10.97
CA VAL A 68 5.64 3.74 -9.85
C VAL A 68 6.00 2.29 -9.53
N ASP A 69 7.20 1.85 -9.90
CA ASP A 69 7.77 0.54 -9.53
C ASP A 69 8.97 0.73 -8.59
N LEU A 70 8.83 0.18 -7.39
CA LEU A 70 9.77 0.32 -6.29
C LEU A 70 10.12 -1.03 -5.69
N THR A 71 11.40 -1.20 -5.34
CA THR A 71 11.88 -2.34 -4.55
C THR A 71 12.50 -1.86 -3.24
N ARG A 72 12.33 -2.65 -2.18
CA ARG A 72 12.92 -2.39 -0.87
C ARG A 72 13.77 -3.57 -0.43
N ASP A 73 15.03 -3.30 -0.12
CA ASP A 73 15.94 -4.35 0.37
C ASP A 73 15.74 -4.65 1.88
N SER A 74 16.43 -5.68 2.38
CA SER A 74 16.36 -6.08 3.79
C SER A 74 16.95 -5.06 4.77
N ARG A 75 17.70 -4.06 4.28
CA ARG A 75 18.19 -2.92 5.07
C ARG A 75 17.21 -1.74 5.07
N GLY A 76 16.12 -1.86 4.32
CA GLY A 76 15.09 -0.84 4.17
C GLY A 76 15.41 0.22 3.14
N THR A 77 16.39 -0.02 2.26
CA THR A 77 16.73 0.88 1.16
C THR A 77 15.71 0.72 0.05
N TRP A 78 15.04 1.81 -0.32
CA TRP A 78 14.14 1.85 -1.46
C TRP A 78 14.90 2.20 -2.74
N ARG A 79 14.50 1.58 -3.86
CA ARG A 79 15.00 1.87 -5.20
C ARG A 79 13.86 1.94 -6.20
N ASP A 80 14.00 2.81 -7.19
CA ASP A 80 13.12 2.85 -8.35
C ASP A 80 13.42 1.73 -9.37
N ALA A 81 12.63 1.66 -10.44
CA ALA A 81 12.81 0.72 -11.55
C ALA A 81 14.19 0.80 -12.24
N GLY A 82 14.82 1.98 -12.23
CA GLY A 82 16.18 2.19 -12.75
C GLY A 82 17.29 1.76 -11.78
N GLY A 83 16.93 1.35 -10.57
CA GLY A 83 17.84 0.98 -9.49
C GLY A 83 18.40 2.16 -8.70
N ALA A 84 17.94 3.39 -8.96
CA ALA A 84 18.37 4.57 -8.21
C ALA A 84 17.79 4.51 -6.79
N VAL A 85 18.61 4.85 -5.79
CA VAL A 85 18.19 4.88 -4.39
C VAL A 85 17.27 6.06 -4.15
N LEU A 86 16.25 5.89 -3.31
CA LEU A 86 15.31 6.93 -2.87
C LEU A 86 15.51 7.23 -1.36
N PRO A 87 16.49 8.07 -0.98
CA PRO A 87 16.83 8.33 0.43
C PRO A 87 15.67 8.94 1.24
N GLU A 88 14.79 9.69 0.59
CA GLU A 88 13.62 10.32 1.20
C GLU A 88 12.65 9.29 1.79
N LEU A 89 12.61 8.08 1.23
CA LEU A 89 11.78 6.97 1.72
C LEU A 89 12.45 6.16 2.83
N GLN A 90 13.67 6.50 3.25
CA GLN A 90 14.36 5.78 4.32
C GLN A 90 13.51 5.69 5.59
N GLY A 91 13.35 4.48 6.11
CA GLY A 91 12.50 4.21 7.29
C GLY A 91 11.01 4.01 6.98
N CYS A 92 10.58 4.12 5.73
CA CYS A 92 9.25 3.64 5.33
C CYS A 92 9.29 2.12 5.20
N ALA A 93 8.54 1.43 6.06
CA ALA A 93 8.35 -0.02 6.00
C ALA A 93 7.05 -0.40 5.27
N ASP A 94 6.09 0.52 5.25
CA ASP A 94 4.78 0.37 4.62
C ASP A 94 4.64 1.38 3.46
N VAL A 95 3.66 1.11 2.60
CA VAL A 95 3.19 2.04 1.57
C VAL A 95 1.74 2.41 1.87
N ASP A 96 1.31 3.55 1.37
CA ASP A 96 -0.10 3.98 1.39
C ASP A 96 -0.47 4.47 -0.01
N ILE A 97 -1.47 3.84 -0.61
CA ILE A 97 -1.96 4.17 -1.94
C ILE A 97 -3.33 4.80 -1.74
N SER A 98 -3.49 6.06 -2.17
CA SER A 98 -4.62 6.90 -1.79
C SER A 98 -6.01 6.40 -2.20
N VAL A 99 -6.07 5.45 -3.13
CA VAL A 99 -7.31 4.90 -3.70
C VAL A 99 -7.68 3.52 -3.17
N THR A 100 -6.96 2.99 -2.18
CA THR A 100 -7.29 1.68 -1.60
C THR A 100 -7.27 1.68 -0.06
N PRO A 101 -8.32 1.15 0.60
CA PRO A 101 -8.27 0.90 2.03
C PRO A 101 -7.31 -0.24 2.42
N PHE A 102 -6.92 -1.11 1.49
CA PHE A 102 -6.13 -2.31 1.78
C PHE A 102 -4.80 -1.98 2.45
N THR A 103 -4.12 -0.90 2.01
CA THR A 103 -2.80 -0.51 2.53
C THR A 103 -2.82 -0.17 4.02
N ASN A 104 -3.96 0.21 4.61
CA ASN A 104 -4.11 0.35 6.07
C ASN A 104 -3.89 -0.95 6.85
N THR A 105 -4.08 -2.10 6.19
CA THR A 105 -3.84 -3.42 6.79
C THR A 105 -2.38 -3.63 7.13
N LEU A 106 -1.45 -3.05 6.35
CA LEU A 106 -0.01 -3.21 6.51
C LEU A 106 0.46 -2.80 7.92
N PRO A 107 0.29 -1.53 8.36
CA PRO A 107 0.70 -1.12 9.70
C PRO A 107 -0.11 -1.79 10.79
N ILE A 108 -1.41 -2.07 10.60
CA ILE A 108 -2.23 -2.77 11.60
C ILE A 108 -1.65 -4.17 11.90
N ARG A 109 -1.30 -4.93 10.86
CA ARG A 109 -0.73 -6.28 11.00
C ARG A 109 0.71 -6.26 11.50
N ARG A 110 1.51 -5.28 11.06
CA ARG A 110 2.93 -5.15 11.39
C ARG A 110 3.16 -4.64 12.82
N LEU A 111 2.39 -3.66 13.27
CA LEU A 111 2.57 -3.02 14.58
C LEU A 111 1.98 -3.84 15.73
N GLN A 112 0.88 -4.56 15.48
CA GLN A 112 0.20 -5.37 16.50
C GLN A 112 -0.10 -4.60 17.80
N LEU A 113 -0.51 -3.33 17.66
CA LEU A 113 -0.79 -2.43 18.77
C LEU A 113 -1.81 -3.04 19.73
N ALA A 114 -1.54 -2.96 21.03
CA ALA A 114 -2.52 -3.27 22.06
C ALA A 114 -3.64 -2.20 22.08
N GLU A 115 -4.83 -2.54 22.60
CA GLU A 115 -5.90 -1.56 22.77
C GLU A 115 -5.44 -0.36 23.62
N GLY A 116 -5.67 0.85 23.12
CA GLY A 116 -5.19 2.12 23.68
C GLY A 116 -3.78 2.52 23.24
N GLU A 117 -3.01 1.63 22.62
CA GLU A 117 -1.65 1.93 22.16
C GLU A 117 -1.66 2.73 20.85
N SER A 118 -0.65 3.59 20.68
CA SER A 118 -0.46 4.40 19.48
C SER A 118 0.98 4.32 18.98
N ALA A 119 1.17 4.36 17.67
CA ALA A 119 2.48 4.47 17.06
C ALA A 119 2.49 5.47 15.90
N GLU A 120 3.56 6.24 15.79
CA GLU A 120 3.84 7.05 14.61
C GLU A 120 4.71 6.26 13.63
N ILE A 121 4.37 6.32 12.35
CA ILE A 121 5.08 5.64 11.27
C ILE A 121 5.40 6.61 10.14
N ARG A 122 6.30 6.19 9.26
CA ARG A 122 6.48 6.80 7.94
C ARG A 122 6.06 5.80 6.87
N VAL A 123 5.32 6.27 5.89
CA VAL A 123 4.89 5.48 4.73
C VAL A 123 5.39 6.11 3.45
N ALA A 124 5.69 5.28 2.44
CA ALA A 124 5.83 5.76 1.08
C ALA A 124 4.42 5.93 0.50
N TYR A 125 3.94 7.17 0.47
CA TYR A 125 2.60 7.51 0.01
C TYR A 125 2.60 7.71 -1.50
N VAL A 126 1.72 7.01 -2.20
CA VAL A 126 1.44 7.18 -3.62
C VAL A 126 0.10 7.86 -3.76
N GLN A 127 0.12 9.10 -4.23
CA GLN A 127 -1.09 9.82 -4.57
C GLN A 127 -1.57 9.41 -5.96
N VAL A 128 -2.82 9.00 -6.03
CA VAL A 128 -3.59 8.74 -7.24
C VAL A 128 -4.78 9.73 -7.26
N PRO A 129 -5.12 10.33 -8.41
CA PRO A 129 -4.43 10.23 -9.69
C PRO A 129 -3.09 10.98 -9.70
N GLY A 130 -2.23 10.65 -10.65
CA GLY A 130 -0.97 11.34 -10.93
C GLY A 130 0.32 10.62 -10.49
N LEU A 131 0.20 9.55 -9.70
CA LEU A 131 1.29 8.74 -9.14
C LEU A 131 2.39 9.55 -8.45
N VAL A 132 2.01 10.55 -7.64
CA VAL A 132 2.98 11.35 -6.88
C VAL A 132 3.44 10.58 -5.64
N LEU A 133 4.71 10.18 -5.66
CA LEU A 133 5.38 9.48 -4.56
C LEU A 133 6.00 10.46 -3.56
N ARG A 134 5.69 10.32 -2.26
CA ARG A 134 6.30 11.12 -1.20
C ARG A 134 6.28 10.40 0.15
N PRO A 135 7.24 10.64 1.05
CA PRO A 135 7.16 10.13 2.41
C PRO A 135 6.12 10.92 3.22
N VAL A 136 5.26 10.22 3.97
CA VAL A 136 4.25 10.82 4.84
C VAL A 136 4.36 10.25 6.25
N ARG A 137 4.18 11.11 7.27
CA ARG A 137 4.04 10.67 8.66
C ARG A 137 2.59 10.39 8.97
N GLN A 138 2.33 9.25 9.59
CA GLN A 138 0.99 8.82 10.01
C GLN A 138 1.03 8.33 11.45
N ARG A 139 -0.13 8.30 12.09
CA ARG A 139 -0.30 7.75 13.43
C ARG A 139 -1.48 6.79 13.43
N TYR A 140 -1.24 5.59 13.94
CA TYR A 140 -2.28 4.58 14.18
C TYR A 140 -2.48 4.45 15.68
N THR A 141 -3.74 4.37 16.12
CA THR A 141 -4.12 4.13 17.51
C THR A 141 -5.13 3.00 17.55
N ASN A 142 -4.84 1.89 18.23
CA ASN A 142 -5.84 0.83 18.35
C ASN A 142 -6.92 1.24 19.36
N LEU A 143 -8.14 1.49 18.90
CA LEU A 143 -9.28 1.91 19.72
C LEU A 143 -10.11 0.72 20.26
N GLY A 144 -9.67 -0.51 19.99
CA GLY A 144 -10.40 -1.72 20.35
C GLY A 144 -11.56 -2.04 19.39
N GLY A 145 -12.00 -3.30 19.42
CA GLY A 145 -13.14 -3.76 18.60
C GLY A 145 -12.92 -3.66 17.09
N GLY A 146 -11.67 -3.74 16.63
CA GLY A 146 -11.32 -3.65 15.20
C GLY A 146 -11.29 -2.22 14.65
N ARG A 147 -11.28 -1.19 15.51
CA ARG A 147 -11.19 0.22 15.12
C ARG A 147 -9.78 0.75 15.37
N TYR A 148 -9.30 1.55 14.42
CA TYR A 148 -8.00 2.22 14.44
C TYR A 148 -8.14 3.70 14.05
#